data_AF-A0A414B6D7-F1
#
_entry.id   AF-A0A414B6D7-F1
#
_cell.length_a   1.000
_cell.length_b   1.000
_cell.length_c   1.000
_cell.angle_alpha   90.00
_cell.angle_beta   90.00
_cell.angle_gamma   90.00
#
_symmetry.space_group_name_H-M   'P 1'
#
loop_
_entity.id
_entity.type
_entity.pdbx_description
1 polymer ?
#
loop_
_entity_poly.entity_id
_entity_poly.type
_entity_poly.pdbx_seq_one_letter_code
_entity_poly.pdbx_strand_id
1 'polypeptide(L)'
;MVVIFFNLGLVLAFILLVSIVFINASTKFVLAILGVICILFLIKDIIQDLYFALYKYKNNALIVIISFALDIARIAFFYKLIHHFAAGTARATGLSTFGWMLGYVISILVGGVLFFAGEANGLLFGMGQKNESSILMNVFMTGCLVAFCHFII
;
A
#
# COMPACT_ATOMS: atom_id res chain seq x y z
N MET A 1 -8.33 -16.70 -9.24
CA MET A 1 -9.33 -16.83 -8.15
C MET A 1 -8.69 -16.70 -6.77
N VAL A 2 -7.62 -17.45 -6.44
CA VAL A 2 -6.86 -17.32 -5.17
C VAL A 2 -6.27 -15.91 -4.98
N VAL A 3 -5.79 -15.29 -6.06
CA VAL A 3 -5.21 -13.93 -6.01
C VAL A 3 -6.25 -12.84 -5.73
N ILE A 4 -7.49 -13.04 -6.17
CA ILE A 4 -8.63 -12.13 -5.88
C ILE A 4 -9.04 -12.26 -4.41
N PHE A 5 -9.00 -13.48 -3.87
CA PHE A 5 -9.26 -13.76 -2.44
C PHE A 5 -8.22 -13.10 -1.52
N PHE A 6 -6.96 -13.00 -1.95
CA PHE A 6 -5.91 -12.33 -1.18
C PHE A 6 -6.11 -10.80 -1.11
N ASN A 7 -6.55 -10.18 -2.22
CA ASN A 7 -6.91 -8.75 -2.25
C ASN A 7 -8.11 -8.43 -1.34
N LEU A 8 -9.11 -9.31 -1.28
CA LEU A 8 -10.28 -9.14 -0.43
C LEU A 8 -9.96 -9.28 1.07
N GLY A 9 -9.11 -10.25 1.44
CA GLY A 9 -8.65 -10.43 2.83
C GLY A 9 -7.85 -9.24 3.35
N LEU A 10 -7.18 -8.52 2.45
CA LEU A 10 -6.38 -7.35 2.78
C LEU A 10 -7.20 -6.07 2.92
N VAL A 11 -8.18 -5.86 2.05
CA VAL A 11 -9.20 -4.82 2.24
C VAL A 11 -9.91 -5.02 3.59
N LEU A 12 -10.20 -6.27 3.96
CA LEU A 12 -10.83 -6.60 5.24
C LEU A 12 -9.92 -6.30 6.45
N ALA A 13 -8.63 -6.65 6.37
CA ALA A 13 -7.64 -6.33 7.40
C ALA A 13 -7.44 -4.81 7.56
N PHE A 14 -7.53 -4.07 6.45
CA PHE A 14 -7.41 -2.62 6.42
C PHE A 14 -8.63 -1.91 7.03
N ILE A 15 -9.85 -2.38 6.72
CA ILE A 15 -11.09 -1.92 7.36
C ILE A 15 -11.09 -2.23 8.87
N LEU A 16 -10.57 -3.40 9.26
CA LEU A 16 -10.39 -3.78 10.66
C LEU A 16 -9.39 -2.85 11.37
N LEU A 17 -8.28 -2.49 10.72
CA LEU A 17 -7.30 -1.54 11.26
C LEU A 17 -7.93 -0.18 11.52
N VAL A 18 -8.69 0.36 10.56
CA VAL A 18 -9.43 1.63 10.71
C VAL A 18 -10.43 1.54 11.85
N SER A 19 -11.15 0.42 11.96
CA SER A 19 -12.11 0.19 13.05
C SER A 19 -11.44 0.12 14.43
N ILE A 20 -10.24 -0.47 14.54
CA ILE A 20 -9.46 -0.53 15.79
C ILE A 20 -8.95 0.86 16.23
N VAL A 21 -8.55 1.69 15.27
CA VAL A 21 -8.13 3.09 15.51
C VAL A 21 -9.27 3.91 16.11
N PHE A 22 -10.49 3.71 15.63
CA PHE A 22 -11.69 4.39 16.12
C PHE A 22 -12.10 3.97 17.54
N ILE A 23 -11.88 2.70 17.91
CA ILE A 23 -12.41 2.16 19.18
C ILE A 23 -11.54 2.52 20.39
N ASN A 24 -10.21 2.65 20.26
CA ASN A 24 -9.37 2.58 21.46
C ASN A 24 -8.20 3.58 21.59
N ALA A 25 -8.04 4.56 20.70
CA ALA A 25 -6.87 5.46 20.71
C ALA A 25 -5.50 4.73 20.77
N SER A 26 -5.47 3.43 20.45
CA SER A 26 -4.31 2.56 20.63
C SER A 26 -3.44 2.59 19.37
N THR A 27 -3.00 3.79 19.02
CA THR A 27 -2.13 4.08 17.87
C THR A 27 -0.86 3.21 17.87
N LYS A 28 -0.36 2.83 19.05
CA LYS A 28 0.80 1.92 19.21
C LYS A 28 0.53 0.50 18.72
N PHE A 29 -0.64 -0.07 19.04
CA PHE A 29 -1.01 -1.42 18.60
C PHE A 29 -1.26 -1.45 17.09
N VAL A 30 -1.89 -0.40 16.57
CA VAL A 30 -2.15 -0.21 15.13
C VAL A 30 -0.84 -0.13 14.35
N LEU A 31 0.15 0.62 14.85
CA LEU A 31 1.46 0.73 14.22
C LEU A 31 2.18 -0.62 14.15
N ALA A 32 2.07 -1.42 15.22
CA ALA A 32 2.64 -2.76 15.27
C ALA A 32 1.99 -3.71 14.26
N ILE A 33 0.66 -3.71 14.16
CA ILE A 33 -0.07 -4.49 13.16
C ILE A 33 0.27 -4.03 11.74
N LEU A 34 0.33 -2.72 11.50
CA LEU A 34 0.67 -2.17 10.20
C LEU A 34 2.04 -2.63 9.72
N GLY A 35 3.05 -2.62 10.60
CA GLY A 35 4.38 -3.13 10.28
C GLY A 35 4.34 -4.60 9.83
N VAL A 36 3.58 -5.44 10.54
CA VAL A 36 3.38 -6.84 10.17
C VAL A 36 2.66 -6.97 8.82
N ILE A 37 1.61 -6.18 8.58
CA ILE A 37 0.87 -6.16 7.31
C ILE A 37 1.79 -5.74 6.14
N CYS A 38 2.62 -4.71 6.32
CA CYS A 38 3.57 -4.28 5.28
C CYS A 38 4.60 -5.36 4.93
N ILE A 39 5.08 -6.13 5.92
CA ILE A 39 6.00 -7.26 5.69
C ILE A 39 5.28 -8.37 4.91
N LEU A 40 4.03 -8.70 5.28
CA LEU A 40 3.23 -9.69 4.56
C LEU A 40 2.98 -9.28 3.10
N PHE A 41 2.73 -7.98 2.86
CA PHE A 41 2.64 -7.43 1.50
C PHE A 41 3.92 -7.60 0.72
N LEU A 42 5.06 -7.23 1.31
CA LEU A 42 6.36 -7.35 0.66
C LEU A 42 6.65 -8.80 0.25
N ILE A 43 6.38 -9.78 1.14
CA ILE A 43 6.55 -11.20 0.84
C ILE A 43 5.63 -11.62 -0.31
N LYS A 44 4.37 -11.19 -0.28
CA LYS A 44 3.40 -11.50 -1.33
C LYS A 44 3.81 -10.89 -2.68
N ASP A 45 4.35 -9.67 -2.70
CA ASP A 45 4.82 -9.00 -3.92
C ASP A 45 6.09 -9.66 -4.46
N ILE A 46 7.04 -10.04 -3.59
CA ILE A 46 8.23 -10.83 -3.98
C ILE A 46 7.83 -12.13 -4.67
N ILE A 47 6.88 -12.88 -4.08
CA ILE A 47 6.41 -14.16 -4.65
C ILE A 47 5.72 -13.91 -6.01
N GLN A 48 4.91 -12.85 -6.10
CA GLN A 48 4.21 -12.47 -7.31
C GLN A 48 5.17 -12.11 -8.45
N ASP A 49 6.17 -11.26 -8.19
CA ASP A 49 7.17 -10.86 -9.17
C ASP A 49 8.06 -12.02 -9.60
N LEU A 50 8.46 -12.89 -8.67
CA LEU A 50 9.23 -14.09 -8.99
C LEU A 50 8.42 -15.05 -9.88
N TYR A 51 7.12 -15.21 -9.59
CA TYR A 51 6.22 -16.01 -10.43
C TYR A 51 6.12 -15.44 -11.85
N PHE A 52 5.96 -14.13 -12.00
CA PHE A 52 5.92 -13.48 -13.32
C PHE A 52 7.25 -13.58 -14.07
N ALA A 53 8.38 -13.46 -13.36
CA ALA A 53 9.71 -13.62 -13.94
C ALA A 53 9.93 -15.01 -14.55
N LEU A 54 9.58 -16.06 -13.80
CA LEU A 54 9.81 -17.45 -14.19
C LEU A 54 8.86 -17.93 -15.29
N TYR A 55 7.57 -17.57 -15.20
CA TYR A 55 6.54 -18.16 -16.06
C TYR A 55 6.22 -17.34 -17.32
N LYS A 56 6.39 -16.01 -17.29
CA LYS A 56 5.84 -15.14 -18.35
C LYS A 56 6.88 -14.31 -19.09
N TYR A 57 7.85 -13.75 -18.38
CA TYR A 57 8.83 -12.83 -18.95
C TYR A 57 10.19 -13.48 -19.19
N LYS A 58 10.24 -14.72 -19.72
CA LYS A 58 11.42 -15.60 -19.90
C LYS A 58 12.75 -14.96 -20.37
N ASN A 59 12.77 -13.69 -20.82
CA ASN A 59 13.97 -12.90 -21.12
C ASN A 59 13.91 -11.38 -20.75
N ASN A 60 12.83 -10.86 -20.16
CA ASN A 60 12.68 -9.42 -19.84
C ASN A 60 12.88 -9.15 -18.33
N ALA A 61 14.06 -9.49 -17.82
CA ALA A 61 14.44 -9.26 -16.42
C ALA A 61 14.29 -7.79 -15.99
N LEU A 62 14.49 -6.85 -16.91
CA LEU A 62 14.31 -5.41 -16.65
C LEU A 62 12.89 -5.05 -16.20
N ILE A 63 11.86 -5.66 -16.81
CA ILE A 63 10.45 -5.36 -16.46
C ILE A 63 10.14 -5.84 -15.05
N VAL A 64 10.66 -7.02 -14.69
CA VAL A 64 10.51 -7.60 -13.34
C VAL A 64 11.23 -6.74 -12.29
N ILE A 65 12.44 -6.27 -12.60
CA ILE A 65 13.19 -5.40 -11.68
C ILE A 65 12.46 -4.07 -11.47
N ILE A 66 11.89 -3.49 -12.55
CA ILE A 66 11.13 -2.25 -12.47
C ILE A 66 9.82 -2.44 -11.69
N SER A 67 9.07 -3.54 -11.92
CA SER A 67 7.85 -3.81 -11.15
C SER A 67 8.15 -3.99 -9.66
N PHE A 68 9.21 -4.74 -9.35
CA PHE A 68 9.65 -4.94 -7.98
C PHE A 68 10.06 -3.64 -7.27
N ALA A 69 10.81 -2.77 -7.97
CA ALA A 69 11.18 -1.47 -7.43
C ALA A 69 9.96 -0.57 -7.17
N LEU A 70 8.95 -0.61 -8.05
CA LEU A 70 7.70 0.14 -7.87
C LEU A 70 6.91 -0.38 -6.66
N ASP A 71 6.83 -1.70 -6.48
CA ASP A 71 6.09 -2.31 -5.37
C ASP A 71 6.77 -2.01 -4.02
N ILE A 72 8.11 -2.09 -3.95
CA ILE A 72 8.88 -1.63 -2.78
C ILE A 72 8.61 -0.15 -2.49
N ALA A 73 8.70 0.71 -3.50
CA ALA A 73 8.44 2.14 -3.34
C ALA A 73 7.03 2.36 -2.79
N ARG A 74 6.03 1.72 -3.39
CA ARG A 74 4.63 1.84 -2.99
C ARG A 74 4.41 1.43 -1.53
N ILE A 75 4.95 0.29 -1.10
CA ILE A 75 4.88 -0.15 0.31
C ILE A 75 5.60 0.84 1.24
N ALA A 76 6.82 1.26 0.88
CA ALA A 76 7.63 2.14 1.72
C ALA A 76 6.97 3.52 1.92
N PHE A 77 6.47 4.13 0.84
CA PHE A 77 5.79 5.42 0.92
C PHE A 77 4.45 5.34 1.65
N PHE A 78 3.69 4.24 1.46
CA PHE A 78 2.47 4.02 2.20
C PHE A 78 2.75 3.84 3.71
N TYR A 79 3.73 3.00 4.07
CA TYR A 79 4.15 2.83 5.46
C TYR A 79 4.61 4.15 6.08
N LYS A 80 5.45 4.92 5.38
CA LYS A 80 5.93 6.23 5.84
C LYS A 80 4.77 7.18 6.14
N LEU A 81 3.79 7.24 5.25
CA LEU A 81 2.59 8.07 5.39
C LEU A 81 1.81 7.70 6.65
N ILE A 82 1.43 6.43 6.79
CA ILE A 82 0.63 5.96 7.93
C ILE A 82 1.42 6.10 9.25
N HIS A 83 2.72 5.83 9.23
CA HIS A 83 3.58 6.01 10.39
C HIS A 83 3.68 7.47 10.84
N HIS A 84 3.79 8.42 9.91
CA HIS A 84 3.86 9.86 10.22
C HIS A 84 2.62 10.31 11.02
N PHE A 85 1.43 10.00 10.51
CA PHE A 85 0.18 10.40 11.15
C PHE A 85 -0.13 9.62 12.43
N ALA A 86 0.23 8.34 12.49
CA ALA A 86 0.08 7.56 13.72
C ALA A 86 0.99 8.08 14.84
N ALA A 87 2.24 8.43 14.52
CA ALA A 87 3.17 9.05 15.47
C ALA A 87 2.72 10.47 15.87
N GLY A 88 2.20 11.26 14.93
CA GLY A 88 1.60 12.57 15.21
C GLY A 88 0.40 12.47 16.16
N THR A 89 -0.52 11.52 15.90
CA THR A 89 -1.69 11.27 16.75
C THR A 89 -1.29 10.82 18.15
N ALA A 90 -0.25 9.99 18.28
CA ALA A 90 0.24 9.52 19.58
C ALA A 90 0.92 10.62 20.43
N ARG A 91 1.40 11.70 19.80
CA ARG A 91 2.07 12.84 20.47
C ARG A 91 1.15 14.03 20.71
N ALA A 92 0.07 14.12 19.95
CA ALA A 92 -0.86 15.23 20.00
C ALA A 92 -1.73 15.21 21.27
N THR A 93 -1.97 16.39 21.84
CA THR A 93 -2.83 16.58 23.01
C THR A 93 -3.90 17.63 22.75
N GLY A 94 -5.07 17.48 23.38
CA GLY A 94 -6.19 18.41 23.25
C GLY A 94 -6.78 18.45 21.84
N LEU A 95 -7.15 19.65 21.36
CA LEU A 95 -7.80 19.84 20.06
C LEU A 95 -6.92 19.41 18.87
N SER A 96 -5.60 19.47 19.03
CA SER A 96 -4.65 19.06 17.98
C SER A 96 -4.76 17.58 17.63
N THR A 97 -5.15 16.72 18.59
CA THR A 97 -5.35 15.28 18.38
C THR A 97 -6.40 15.01 17.29
N PHE A 98 -7.47 15.81 17.24
CA PHE A 98 -8.50 15.68 16.19
C PHE A 98 -7.93 15.93 14.79
N GLY A 99 -7.07 16.96 14.63
CA GLY A 99 -6.42 17.24 13.35
C GLY A 99 -5.54 16.10 12.87
N TRP A 100 -4.75 15.51 13.77
CA TRP A 100 -3.90 14.36 13.45
C TRP A 100 -4.69 13.09 13.16
N MET A 101 -5.78 12.82 13.90
CA MET A 101 -6.68 11.70 13.62
C MET A 101 -7.37 11.85 12.25
N LEU A 102 -7.80 13.06 11.90
CA LEU A 102 -8.44 13.33 10.62
C LEU A 102 -7.44 13.16 9.46
N GLY A 103 -6.23 13.70 9.62
CA GLY A 103 -5.12 13.46 8.68
C GLY A 103 -4.76 11.98 8.55
N TYR A 104 -4.83 11.22 9.65
CA TYR A 104 -4.61 9.78 9.64
C TYR A 104 -5.68 9.03 8.83
N VAL A 105 -6.96 9.38 9.02
CA VAL A 105 -8.09 8.79 8.27
C VAL A 105 -7.97 9.13 6.79
N ILE A 106 -7.68 10.38 6.43
CA ILE A 106 -7.50 10.80 5.03
C ILE A 106 -6.32 10.03 4.40
N SER A 107 -5.23 9.88 5.13
CA SER A 107 -4.03 9.17 4.66
C SER A 107 -4.30 7.69 4.39
N ILE A 108 -5.07 7.05 5.25
CA ILE A 108 -5.54 5.67 5.06
C ILE A 108 -6.48 5.58 3.86
N LEU A 109 -7.48 6.45 3.76
CA LEU A 109 -8.49 6.38 2.69
C LEU A 109 -7.87 6.66 1.33
N VAL A 110 -7.24 7.82 1.16
CA VAL A 110 -6.68 8.24 -0.13
C VAL A 110 -5.42 7.45 -0.45
N GLY A 111 -4.48 7.34 0.50
CA GLY A 111 -3.25 6.56 0.32
C GLY A 111 -3.53 5.07 0.11
N GLY A 112 -4.52 4.51 0.81
CA GLY A 112 -4.93 3.13 0.64
C GLY A 112 -5.55 2.87 -0.73
N VAL A 113 -6.44 3.76 -1.21
CA VAL A 113 -7.01 3.64 -2.56
C VAL A 113 -5.92 3.71 -3.63
N LEU A 114 -4.97 4.64 -3.52
CA LEU A 114 -3.84 4.74 -4.45
C LEU A 114 -2.96 3.47 -4.42
N PHE A 115 -2.71 2.94 -3.23
CA PHE A 115 -1.98 1.69 -3.04
C PHE A 115 -2.68 0.51 -3.74
N PHE A 116 -3.98 0.30 -3.45
CA PHE A 116 -4.77 -0.79 -4.02
C PHE A 116 -4.94 -0.65 -5.53
N ALA A 117 -5.12 0.56 -6.03
CA ALA A 117 -5.21 0.82 -7.46
C ALA A 117 -3.89 0.49 -8.17
N GLY A 118 -2.74 0.84 -7.59
CA GLY A 118 -1.42 0.45 -8.11
C GLY A 118 -1.26 -1.07 -8.15
N GLU A 119 -1.54 -1.73 -7.02
CA GLU A 119 -1.46 -3.18 -6.88
C GLU A 119 -2.34 -3.93 -7.89
N ALA A 120 -3.62 -3.57 -7.98
CA ALA A 120 -4.55 -4.20 -8.91
C ALA A 120 -4.09 -4.06 -10.36
N ASN A 121 -3.52 -2.91 -10.73
CA ASN A 121 -3.00 -2.69 -12.09
C ASN A 121 -1.71 -3.47 -12.37
N GLY A 122 -0.79 -3.57 -11.39
CA GLY A 122 0.41 -4.42 -11.49
C GLY A 122 0.04 -5.89 -11.68
N LEU A 123 -0.98 -6.35 -10.95
CA LEU A 123 -1.48 -7.72 -11.03
C LEU A 123 -2.16 -8.02 -12.39
N LEU A 124 -2.99 -7.10 -12.88
CA LEU A 124 -3.63 -7.21 -14.20
C LEU A 124 -2.60 -7.25 -15.33
N PHE A 125 -1.52 -6.46 -15.21
CA PHE A 125 -0.39 -6.51 -16.14
C PHE A 125 0.30 -7.87 -16.13
N GLY A 126 0.64 -8.38 -14.93
CA GLY A 126 1.25 -9.69 -14.80
C GLY A 126 0.35 -10.84 -15.31
N MET A 127 -0.96 -10.75 -15.11
CA MET A 127 -1.93 -11.70 -15.68
C MET A 127 -2.05 -11.58 -17.21
N GLY A 128 -1.45 -10.57 -17.85
CA GLY A 128 -1.42 -10.37 -19.30
C GLY A 128 -2.80 -10.09 -19.89
N GLN A 129 -3.70 -9.59 -19.06
CA GLN A 129 -5.04 -9.21 -19.46
C GLN A 129 -5.12 -7.77 -20.00
N LYS A 130 -4.05 -6.97 -19.91
CA LYS A 130 -3.99 -5.60 -20.46
C LYS A 130 -2.63 -5.24 -21.06
N ASN A 131 -2.68 -4.48 -22.17
CA ASN A 131 -1.57 -3.81 -22.87
C ASN A 131 -0.72 -2.91 -21.95
N GLU A 132 0.43 -2.46 -22.46
CA GLU A 132 1.43 -1.53 -21.90
C GLU A 132 0.86 -0.40 -21.00
N SER A 133 -0.36 0.05 -21.28
CA SER A 133 -1.16 0.96 -20.44
C SER A 133 -1.27 0.59 -18.96
N SER A 134 -1.19 -0.69 -18.61
CA SER A 134 -1.35 -1.18 -17.22
C SER A 134 -0.09 -0.97 -16.38
N ILE A 135 1.11 -1.11 -16.96
CA ILE A 135 2.36 -0.66 -16.32
C ILE A 135 2.32 0.85 -16.12
N LEU A 136 1.94 1.61 -17.15
CA LEU A 136 1.89 3.06 -17.07
C LEU A 136 0.95 3.52 -15.94
N MET A 137 -0.20 2.85 -15.79
CA MET A 137 -1.13 3.13 -14.70
C MET A 137 -0.55 2.76 -13.33
N ASN A 138 0.20 1.65 -13.21
CA ASN A 138 0.88 1.31 -11.95
C ASN A 138 1.94 2.36 -11.57
N VAL A 139 2.77 2.77 -12.54
CA VAL A 139 3.75 3.86 -12.37
C VAL A 139 3.05 5.15 -11.96
N PHE A 140 1.95 5.51 -12.63
CA PHE A 140 1.17 6.69 -12.32
C PHE A 140 0.58 6.65 -10.90
N MET A 141 -0.06 5.56 -10.51
CA MET A 141 -0.63 5.40 -9.16
C MET A 141 0.44 5.44 -8.07
N THR A 142 1.61 4.85 -8.34
CA THR A 142 2.76 4.91 -7.43
C THR A 142 3.29 6.34 -7.33
N GLY A 143 3.42 7.06 -8.45
CA GLY A 143 3.80 8.48 -8.49
C GLY A 143 2.80 9.37 -7.74
N CYS A 144 1.50 9.13 -7.88
CA CYS A 144 0.45 9.83 -7.14
C CYS A 144 0.57 9.59 -5.63
N LEU A 145 0.86 8.35 -5.20
CA LEU A 145 1.08 8.04 -3.79
C LEU A 145 2.32 8.76 -3.24
N VAL A 146 3.41 8.81 -4.01
CA VAL A 146 4.63 9.55 -3.63
C VAL A 146 4.35 11.04 -3.49
N ALA A 147 3.67 11.63 -4.49
CA ALA A 147 3.29 13.05 -4.47
C ALA A 147 2.36 13.37 -3.30
N PHE A 148 1.38 12.51 -3.03
CA PHE A 148 0.48 12.63 -1.89
C PHE A 148 1.25 12.57 -0.57
N CYS A 149 2.18 11.61 -0.43
CA CYS A 149 3.05 11.49 0.74
C CYS A 149 3.89 12.75 0.97
N HIS A 150 4.38 13.40 -0.09
CA HIS A 150 5.20 14.61 0.01
C HIS A 150 4.38 15.89 0.23
N PHE A 151 3.12 15.93 -0.22
CA PHE A 151 2.27 17.12 -0.06
C PHE A 151 1.66 17.23 1.35
N ILE A 152 1.43 16.08 1.99
CA ILE A 152 0.68 15.98 3.24
C ILE A 152 1.57 15.86 4.49
N ILE A 153 2.83 15.42 4.34
CA ILE A 153 3.83 15.33 5.41
C ILE A 153 4.69 16.59 5.40
#